data_AF-A0ABF7QMA1-F1
#
_entry.id   AF-A0ABF7QMA1-F1
#
_cell.length_a   1.000
_cell.length_b   1.000
_cell.length_c   1.000
_cell.angle_alpha   90.00
_cell.angle_beta   90.00
_cell.angle_gamma   90.00
#
_symmetry.space_group_name_H-M   'P 1'
#
loop_
_entity.id
_entity.type
_entity.pdbx_description
1 polymer ?
#
loop_
_entity_poly.entity_id
_entity_poly.type
_entity_poly.pdbx_seq_one_letter_code
_entity_poly.pdbx_strand_id
1 'polypeptide(L)'
;MNHRLQTVIALLLAGFWGAALGYANLKGGSGLLDRMEASLADIRSVVIGATTPPPVVSIVAIDDRTAAAHGYPLDRATLARLVGAITALKPKALALDILLVDPGPEEGDAALTAALAEGPSVIAAAATFARSRQEVADGANDPLAAIPEANQLLLPLARFAEAAAVGIVNVATDQTGTPRFIPLISRGTDRLDPAFPLRAASVALGVDPTIERDAIMLGALRIPTDIGQRLPVTFYGGRGSIATSSAADALDGKLSADAVAGRIVVIGSTVTGGGDVFPTPFDPVMPGVEVMSTAITHLVTGDGMVRDHRMRLIDAATAIGLPLVFVSLIAWRRSAAGYIIIVLTLIVWALLNLSAFAHGYWLSAALPIAAALPPALIFGAAELWLDRGRARHFAEQSALLQRIEAPGLGEWLARDPNFLAKPVRQNAAVIFIDLSGFTGLSEKLGPVKVSQVLSGFFELIDEEARAHGGAITSFMGDGAMILFGLPEPADDDAARAAACAVSLCERTRAWLQAHAGFAEKKIGFKVGAHCGPIVASRLGTGDRQQITAAGDTINVGSRLMEVAALHGVELALSAEIVRSAGPDSALLQAGRMEGPLETALRGRASHIDTWLWRSRTL
;
A
#
# COMPACT_ATOMS: atom_id res chain seq x y z
N MET A 1 9.73 -16.54 15.04
CA MET A 1 10.80 -16.18 14.08
C MET A 1 11.41 -14.86 14.50
N ASN A 2 12.74 -14.77 14.64
CA ASN A 2 13.41 -13.54 15.08
C ASN A 2 13.24 -12.43 14.03
N HIS A 3 12.92 -11.22 14.46
CA HIS A 3 12.69 -10.06 13.58
C HIS A 3 13.83 -9.83 12.58
N ARG A 4 15.08 -9.97 13.03
CA ARG A 4 16.27 -9.84 12.18
C ARG A 4 16.27 -10.84 11.02
N LEU A 5 15.81 -12.08 11.25
CA LEU A 5 15.73 -13.09 10.21
C LEU A 5 14.66 -12.73 9.17
N GLN A 6 13.53 -12.17 9.60
CA GLN A 6 12.46 -11.70 8.69
C GLN A 6 12.94 -10.56 7.79
N THR A 7 13.63 -9.57 8.36
CA THR A 7 14.20 -8.45 7.59
C THR A 7 15.23 -8.95 6.56
N VAL A 8 16.12 -9.88 6.94
CA VAL A 8 17.11 -10.44 6.01
C VAL A 8 16.44 -11.18 4.86
N ILE A 9 15.44 -12.02 5.15
CA ILE A 9 14.68 -12.73 4.10
C ILE A 9 13.98 -11.72 3.18
N ALA A 10 13.35 -10.68 3.73
CA ALA A 10 12.68 -9.65 2.95
C ALA A 10 13.65 -8.88 2.04
N LEU A 11 14.84 -8.54 2.53
CA LEU A 11 15.89 -7.89 1.73
C LEU A 11 16.37 -8.79 0.57
N LEU A 12 16.60 -10.08 0.84
CA LEU A 12 17.01 -11.03 -0.20
C LEU A 12 15.93 -11.18 -1.28
N LEU A 13 14.66 -11.31 -0.88
CA LEU A 13 13.53 -11.42 -1.81
C LEU A 13 13.34 -10.12 -2.61
N ALA A 14 13.47 -8.95 -1.97
CA ALA A 14 13.37 -7.66 -2.65
C ALA A 14 14.51 -7.45 -3.65
N GLY A 15 15.74 -7.80 -3.28
CA GLY A 15 16.90 -7.74 -4.18
C GLY A 15 16.77 -8.70 -5.36
N PHE A 16 16.29 -9.93 -5.12
CA PHE A 16 16.04 -10.91 -6.20
C PHE A 16 14.94 -10.44 -7.15
N TRP A 17 13.83 -9.91 -6.63
CA TRP A 17 12.74 -9.33 -7.43
C TRP A 17 13.24 -8.17 -8.30
N GLY A 18 13.96 -7.21 -7.69
CA GLY A 18 14.56 -6.10 -8.40
C GLY A 18 15.55 -6.54 -9.49
N ALA A 19 16.37 -7.55 -9.21
CA ALA A 19 17.33 -8.11 -10.18
C ALA A 19 16.63 -8.81 -11.35
N ALA A 20 15.55 -9.56 -11.08
CA ALA A 20 14.77 -10.21 -12.12
C ALA A 20 14.12 -9.19 -13.07
N LEU A 21 13.53 -8.11 -12.54
CA LEU A 21 12.97 -7.03 -13.35
C LEU A 21 14.06 -6.24 -14.09
N GLY A 22 15.18 -5.95 -13.43
CA GLY A 22 16.33 -5.29 -14.05
C GLY A 22 16.92 -6.10 -15.21
N TYR A 23 17.02 -7.42 -15.07
CA TYR A 23 17.45 -8.32 -16.14
C TYR A 23 16.46 -8.34 -17.31
N ALA A 24 15.15 -8.37 -17.03
CA ALA A 24 14.13 -8.27 -18.06
C ALA A 24 14.21 -6.93 -18.83
N ASN A 25 14.45 -5.81 -18.14
CA ASN A 25 14.64 -4.51 -18.77
C ASN A 25 15.92 -4.44 -19.63
N LEU A 26 17.00 -5.13 -19.24
CA LEU A 26 18.24 -5.19 -20.04
C LEU A 26 18.08 -5.98 -21.33
N LYS A 27 17.26 -7.03 -21.33
CA LYS A 27 16.96 -7.84 -22.53
C LYS A 27 15.93 -7.18 -23.45
N GLY A 28 15.07 -6.32 -22.92
CA GLY A 28 13.87 -5.88 -23.62
C GLY A 28 12.80 -6.99 -23.66
N GLY A 29 11.52 -6.62 -23.78
CA GLY A 29 10.42 -7.60 -23.87
C GLY A 29 9.51 -7.69 -22.64
N SER A 30 9.62 -6.77 -21.68
CA SER A 30 8.71 -6.68 -20.53
C SER A 30 7.42 -5.93 -20.87
N GLY A 31 6.46 -6.61 -21.51
CA GLY A 31 5.27 -5.97 -22.05
C GLY A 31 4.50 -5.06 -21.07
N LEU A 32 4.33 -5.46 -19.80
CA LEU A 32 3.64 -4.61 -18.82
C LEU A 32 4.46 -3.37 -18.43
N LEU A 33 5.76 -3.53 -18.17
CA LEU A 33 6.64 -2.43 -17.77
C LEU A 33 6.82 -1.42 -18.90
N ASP A 34 6.99 -1.91 -20.13
CA ASP A 34 7.16 -1.06 -21.31
C ASP A 34 5.91 -0.19 -21.55
N ARG A 35 4.71 -0.73 -21.25
CA ARG A 35 3.46 0.04 -21.32
C ARG A 35 3.38 1.12 -20.25
N MET A 36 3.74 0.80 -19.02
CA MET A 36 3.76 1.79 -17.92
C MET A 36 4.79 2.89 -18.22
N GLU A 37 5.96 2.51 -18.73
CA GLU A 37 7.03 3.44 -19.10
C GLU A 37 6.59 4.35 -20.25
N ALA A 38 5.92 3.81 -21.27
CA ALA A 38 5.35 4.57 -22.38
C ALA A 38 4.41 5.69 -21.88
N SER A 39 3.46 5.35 -21.01
CA SER A 39 2.55 6.37 -20.45
C SER A 39 3.28 7.41 -19.59
N LEU A 40 4.28 7.01 -18.81
CA LEU A 40 5.09 7.94 -18.01
C LEU A 40 6.00 8.83 -18.87
N ALA A 41 6.49 8.33 -20.00
CA ALA A 41 7.22 9.13 -20.98
C ALA A 41 6.34 10.23 -21.58
N ASP A 42 5.10 9.93 -21.95
CA ASP A 42 4.18 10.95 -22.48
C ASP A 42 3.88 12.04 -21.47
N ILE A 43 3.61 11.66 -20.22
CA ILE A 43 3.38 12.63 -19.15
C ILE A 43 4.60 13.54 -19.00
N ARG A 44 5.82 12.98 -19.01
CA ARG A 44 7.06 13.79 -18.94
C ARG A 44 7.22 14.72 -20.13
N SER A 45 6.94 14.26 -21.35
CA SER A 45 6.99 15.09 -22.55
C SER A 45 6.00 16.26 -22.48
N VAL A 46 4.77 16.02 -22.05
CA VAL A 46 3.76 17.08 -21.88
C VAL A 46 4.14 18.06 -20.77
N VAL A 47 4.71 17.57 -19.66
CA VAL A 47 5.16 18.40 -18.53
C VAL A 47 6.34 19.29 -18.93
N ILE A 48 7.27 18.80 -19.74
CA ILE A 48 8.39 19.60 -20.26
C ILE A 48 7.89 20.61 -21.29
N GLY A 49 6.91 20.22 -22.10
CA GLY A 49 6.28 21.07 -23.10
C GLY A 49 6.99 21.02 -24.46
N ALA A 50 6.41 21.78 -25.40
CA ALA A 50 6.93 21.86 -26.76
C ALA A 50 8.24 22.68 -26.82
N THR A 51 9.14 22.27 -27.69
CA THR A 51 10.43 22.90 -27.98
C THR A 51 10.49 23.31 -29.46
N THR A 52 11.26 24.35 -29.77
CA THR A 52 11.41 24.80 -31.16
C THR A 52 12.48 23.95 -31.86
N PRO A 53 12.15 23.25 -32.95
CA PRO A 53 13.13 22.44 -33.67
C PRO A 53 14.18 23.32 -34.36
N PRO A 54 15.44 22.87 -34.45
CA PRO A 54 16.45 23.53 -35.27
C PRO A 54 16.02 23.59 -36.74
N PRO A 55 16.30 24.69 -37.47
CA PRO A 55 15.84 24.89 -38.84
C PRO A 55 16.69 24.12 -39.88
N VAL A 56 16.93 22.83 -39.64
CA VAL A 56 17.75 21.94 -40.48
C VAL A 56 16.92 21.04 -41.40
N VAL A 57 15.67 20.75 -41.03
CA VAL A 57 14.70 19.99 -41.83
C VAL A 57 13.49 20.87 -42.12
N SER A 58 12.90 20.70 -43.30
CA SER A 58 11.60 21.25 -43.66
C SER A 58 10.75 20.21 -44.40
N ILE A 59 9.43 20.35 -44.31
CA ILE A 59 8.48 19.44 -44.93
C ILE A 59 7.82 20.15 -46.10
N VAL A 60 7.75 19.47 -47.25
CA VAL A 60 6.86 19.83 -48.36
C VAL A 60 5.72 18.81 -48.39
N ALA A 61 4.59 19.19 -47.82
CA ALA A 61 3.45 18.33 -47.60
C ALA A 61 2.57 18.22 -48.85
N ILE A 62 2.31 16.99 -49.28
CA ILE A 62 1.19 16.68 -50.18
C ILE A 62 -0.07 16.72 -49.31
N ASP A 63 -0.65 17.91 -49.21
CA ASP A 63 -1.81 18.22 -48.39
C ASP A 63 -3.12 18.17 -49.19
N ASP A 64 -4.24 18.41 -48.51
CA ASP A 64 -5.57 18.41 -49.14
C ASP A 64 -5.68 19.44 -50.28
N ARG A 65 -4.93 20.55 -50.21
CA ARG A 65 -4.89 21.56 -51.27
C ARG A 65 -4.17 21.04 -52.51
N THR A 66 -3.05 20.34 -52.33
CA THR A 66 -2.32 19.68 -53.41
C THR A 66 -3.17 18.58 -54.03
N ALA A 67 -3.82 17.75 -53.20
CA ALA A 67 -4.72 16.68 -53.65
C ALA A 67 -5.92 17.22 -54.43
N ALA A 68 -6.52 18.33 -54.00
CA ALA A 68 -7.64 18.96 -54.71
C ALA A 68 -7.24 19.55 -56.07
N ALA A 69 -6.02 20.08 -56.20
CA ALA A 69 -5.53 20.70 -57.43
C ALA A 69 -4.95 19.71 -58.45
N HIS A 70 -4.30 18.63 -57.98
CA HIS A 70 -3.51 17.73 -58.81
C HIS A 70 -3.90 16.24 -58.68
N GLY A 71 -4.89 15.91 -57.86
CA GLY A 71 -5.27 14.53 -57.55
C GLY A 71 -4.40 13.88 -56.47
N TYR A 72 -4.85 12.72 -55.96
CA TYR A 72 -4.10 11.90 -55.02
C TYR A 72 -4.35 10.41 -55.30
N PRO A 73 -3.31 9.57 -55.42
CA PRO A 73 -1.88 9.90 -55.39
C PRO A 73 -1.45 10.78 -56.56
N LEU A 74 -0.36 11.56 -56.39
CA LEU A 74 0.20 12.39 -57.44
C LEU A 74 0.75 11.53 -58.58
N ASP A 75 0.51 11.95 -59.83
CA ASP A 75 1.10 11.28 -60.99
C ASP A 75 2.62 11.50 -61.08
N ARG A 76 3.29 10.63 -61.83
CA ARG A 76 4.76 10.63 -61.93
C ARG A 76 5.32 11.92 -62.53
N ALA A 77 4.61 12.50 -63.49
CA ALA A 77 4.99 13.78 -64.11
C ALA A 77 4.89 14.95 -63.11
N THR A 78 3.83 15.01 -62.28
CA THR A 78 3.69 16.05 -61.26
C THR A 78 4.72 15.87 -60.15
N LEU A 79 5.01 14.64 -59.73
CA LEU A 79 6.11 14.37 -58.81
C LEU A 79 7.46 14.83 -59.37
N ALA A 80 7.74 14.58 -60.66
CA ALA A 80 8.97 15.05 -61.31
C ALA A 80 9.09 16.59 -61.29
N ARG A 81 8.00 17.31 -61.59
CA ARG A 81 7.96 18.78 -61.49
C ARG A 81 8.16 19.28 -60.07
N LEU A 82 7.54 18.63 -59.09
CA LEU A 82 7.68 18.97 -57.68
C LEU A 82 9.12 18.81 -57.21
N VAL A 83 9.74 17.66 -57.52
CA VAL A 83 11.15 17.38 -57.23
C VAL A 83 12.05 18.42 -57.90
N GLY A 84 11.86 18.68 -59.19
CA GLY A 84 12.64 19.69 -59.92
C GLY A 84 12.51 21.10 -59.34
N ALA A 85 11.29 21.52 -58.95
CA ALA A 85 11.04 22.82 -58.33
C ALA A 85 11.78 22.98 -56.98
N ILE A 86 11.83 21.92 -56.18
CA ILE A 86 12.56 21.91 -54.90
C ILE A 86 14.06 21.86 -55.14
N THR A 87 14.54 20.99 -56.04
CA THR A 87 15.97 20.86 -56.36
C THR A 87 16.56 22.15 -56.93
N ALA A 88 15.79 22.92 -57.70
CA ALA A 88 16.18 24.24 -58.21
C ALA A 88 16.53 25.25 -57.08
N LEU A 89 15.95 25.09 -55.90
CA LEU A 89 16.22 25.90 -54.71
C LEU A 89 17.41 25.38 -53.87
N LYS A 90 18.12 24.34 -54.35
CA LYS A 90 19.35 23.79 -53.79
C LYS A 90 19.23 23.34 -52.31
N PRO A 91 18.36 22.34 -52.02
CA PRO A 91 18.35 21.70 -50.72
C PRO A 91 19.68 20.99 -50.45
N LYS A 92 19.97 20.73 -49.17
CA LYS A 92 21.11 19.90 -48.75
C LYS A 92 20.90 18.43 -49.11
N ALA A 93 19.67 17.95 -48.98
CA ALA A 93 19.19 16.68 -49.51
C ALA A 93 17.67 16.75 -49.70
N LEU A 94 17.15 16.01 -50.67
CA LEU A 94 15.73 15.81 -50.89
C LEU A 94 15.35 14.39 -50.50
N ALA A 95 14.36 14.22 -49.64
CA ALA A 95 13.90 12.92 -49.17
C ALA A 95 12.42 12.73 -49.53
N LEU A 96 12.13 11.76 -50.40
CA LEU A 96 10.79 11.48 -50.91
C LEU A 96 10.19 10.29 -50.16
N ASP A 97 9.28 10.59 -49.24
CA ASP A 97 8.53 9.63 -48.43
C ASP A 97 7.28 9.13 -49.19
N ILE A 98 7.52 8.49 -50.33
CA ILE A 98 6.49 7.89 -51.19
C ILE A 98 7.03 6.58 -51.77
N LEU A 99 6.25 5.51 -51.67
CA LEU A 99 6.62 4.21 -52.23
C LEU A 99 6.44 4.22 -53.76
N LEU A 100 7.54 4.05 -54.49
CA LEU A 100 7.59 4.00 -55.95
C LEU A 100 7.71 2.56 -56.47
N VAL A 101 6.80 1.68 -56.04
CA VAL A 101 6.85 0.23 -56.29
C VAL A 101 6.24 -0.18 -57.62
N ASP A 102 5.24 0.56 -58.10
CA ASP A 102 4.51 0.25 -59.32
C ASP A 102 4.97 1.12 -60.51
N PRO A 103 5.05 0.55 -61.73
CA PRO A 103 5.40 1.28 -62.95
C PRO A 103 4.34 2.31 -63.32
N GLY A 104 4.79 3.52 -63.66
CA GLY A 104 3.95 4.58 -64.19
C GLY A 104 4.04 4.68 -65.72
N PRO A 105 3.43 5.73 -66.31
CA PRO A 105 3.68 6.08 -67.70
C PRO A 105 5.18 6.35 -67.94
N GLU A 106 5.75 5.78 -69.00
CA GLU A 106 7.21 5.80 -69.25
C GLU A 106 7.81 7.21 -69.26
N GLU A 107 7.11 8.17 -69.88
CA GLU A 107 7.55 9.58 -69.92
C GLU A 107 7.60 10.21 -68.52
N GLY A 108 6.64 9.88 -67.64
CA GLY A 108 6.61 10.37 -66.26
C GLY A 108 7.68 9.72 -65.38
N ASP A 109 7.89 8.41 -65.53
CA ASP A 109 8.94 7.70 -64.79
C ASP A 109 10.34 8.16 -65.24
N ALA A 110 10.54 8.41 -66.54
CA ALA A 110 11.79 8.97 -67.05
C ALA A 110 12.04 10.39 -66.52
N ALA A 111 11.02 11.25 -66.52
CA ALA A 111 11.11 12.61 -65.98
C ALA A 111 11.44 12.61 -64.48
N LEU A 112 10.80 11.74 -63.70
CA LEU A 112 11.07 11.63 -62.26
C LEU A 112 12.47 11.09 -61.99
N THR A 113 12.93 10.11 -62.77
CA THR A 113 14.29 9.57 -62.67
C THR A 113 15.33 10.67 -62.93
N ALA A 114 15.14 11.47 -63.97
CA ALA A 114 16.02 12.60 -64.27
C ALA A 114 16.03 13.64 -63.14
N ALA A 115 14.85 14.02 -62.63
CA ALA A 115 14.73 14.99 -61.55
C ALA A 115 15.38 14.52 -60.24
N LEU A 116 15.29 13.23 -59.91
CA LEU A 116 15.95 12.64 -58.74
C LEU A 116 17.48 12.64 -58.87
N ALA A 117 18.01 12.47 -60.09
CA ALA A 117 19.45 12.44 -60.36
C ALA A 117 20.13 13.82 -60.34
N GLU A 118 19.37 14.92 -60.39
CA GLU A 118 19.91 16.29 -60.40
C GLU A 118 20.55 16.70 -59.06
N GLY A 119 20.24 16.01 -57.96
CA GLY A 119 20.73 16.36 -56.64
C GLY A 119 20.79 15.18 -55.66
N PRO A 120 21.27 15.42 -54.43
CA PRO A 120 21.31 14.41 -53.38
C PRO A 120 19.89 14.01 -52.95
N SER A 121 19.38 12.92 -53.52
CA SER A 121 18.01 12.45 -53.34
C SER A 121 17.95 11.11 -52.58
N VAL A 122 16.94 10.96 -51.73
CA VAL A 122 16.60 9.72 -51.02
C VAL A 122 15.14 9.35 -51.29
N ILE A 123 14.87 8.09 -51.57
CA ILE A 123 13.51 7.57 -51.81
C ILE A 123 13.15 6.47 -50.81
N ALA A 124 11.88 6.41 -50.46
CA ALA A 124 11.33 5.42 -49.54
C ALA A 124 11.21 4.02 -50.16
N ALA A 125 11.62 3.02 -49.38
CA ALA A 125 11.23 1.62 -49.52
C ALA A 125 10.48 1.19 -48.26
N ALA A 126 9.62 0.19 -48.32
CA ALA A 126 8.94 -0.34 -47.14
C ALA A 126 9.34 -1.80 -46.87
N ALA A 127 9.31 -2.22 -45.60
CA ALA A 127 9.43 -3.64 -45.27
C ALA A 127 8.11 -4.18 -44.72
N THR A 128 7.71 -5.37 -45.16
CA THR A 128 6.52 -6.06 -44.63
C THR A 128 6.93 -7.13 -43.62
N PHE A 129 6.14 -7.27 -42.56
CA PHE A 129 6.37 -8.20 -41.46
C PHE A 129 5.15 -9.13 -41.27
N ALA A 130 5.38 -10.37 -40.81
CA ALA A 130 4.33 -11.40 -40.68
C ALA A 130 3.20 -11.05 -39.69
N ARG A 131 3.50 -10.17 -38.72
CA ARG A 131 2.55 -9.61 -37.76
C ARG A 131 2.60 -8.09 -37.89
N SER A 132 1.49 -7.42 -37.59
CA SER A 132 1.40 -5.94 -37.49
C SER A 132 2.32 -5.34 -36.41
N ARG A 133 3.03 -6.19 -35.65
CA ARG A 133 3.98 -5.85 -34.60
C ARG A 133 5.34 -6.46 -34.98
N GLN A 134 6.39 -5.64 -35.08
CA GLN A 134 7.76 -6.12 -35.26
C GLN A 134 8.17 -6.94 -34.03
N GLU A 135 8.14 -8.27 -34.15
CA GLU A 135 8.69 -9.18 -33.14
C GLU A 135 10.17 -9.44 -33.44
N VAL A 136 10.97 -9.35 -32.39
CA VAL A 136 12.41 -9.63 -32.40
C VAL A 136 12.59 -11.10 -32.04
N ALA A 137 13.31 -11.87 -32.86
CA ALA A 137 13.57 -13.29 -32.59
C ALA A 137 14.64 -13.44 -31.49
N ASP A 138 14.37 -14.28 -30.49
CA ASP A 138 15.24 -14.47 -29.32
C ASP A 138 16.38 -15.45 -29.66
N GLY A 139 17.37 -14.98 -30.44
CA GLY A 139 18.58 -15.72 -30.78
C GLY A 139 19.71 -15.44 -29.79
N ALA A 140 19.86 -16.27 -28.76
CA ALA A 140 20.72 -16.02 -27.58
C ALA A 140 22.24 -15.81 -27.84
N ASN A 141 22.72 -15.79 -29.08
CA ASN A 141 24.15 -15.61 -29.43
C ASN A 141 24.42 -14.76 -30.69
N ASP A 142 23.42 -14.07 -31.27
CA ASP A 142 23.62 -13.18 -32.42
C ASP A 142 23.39 -11.70 -32.01
N PRO A 143 24.42 -10.82 -32.05
CA PRO A 143 24.27 -9.39 -31.81
C PRO A 143 23.25 -8.70 -32.71
N LEU A 144 22.93 -9.32 -33.85
CA LEU A 144 21.96 -8.85 -34.85
C LEU A 144 20.57 -9.47 -34.68
N ALA A 145 20.36 -10.44 -33.77
CA ALA A 145 19.05 -11.03 -33.50
C ALA A 145 18.02 -10.00 -32.99
N ALA A 146 18.51 -8.90 -32.40
CA ALA A 146 17.69 -7.79 -31.92
C ALA A 146 17.10 -6.90 -33.06
N ILE A 147 17.58 -7.08 -34.30
CA ILE A 147 17.16 -6.29 -35.47
C ILE A 147 15.94 -6.96 -36.11
N PRO A 148 14.85 -6.21 -36.39
CA PRO A 148 13.68 -6.78 -37.04
C PRO A 148 14.03 -7.31 -38.43
N GLU A 149 13.65 -8.56 -38.69
CA GLU A 149 13.82 -9.25 -39.97
C GLU A 149 12.57 -9.05 -40.84
N ALA A 150 12.76 -8.49 -42.03
CA ALA A 150 11.68 -8.25 -42.97
C ALA A 150 11.30 -9.54 -43.72
N ASN A 151 10.00 -9.84 -43.84
CA ASN A 151 9.54 -10.94 -44.69
C ASN A 151 9.70 -10.62 -46.17
N GLN A 152 9.41 -9.38 -46.56
CA GLN A 152 9.57 -8.89 -47.92
C GLN A 152 9.90 -7.39 -47.88
N LEU A 153 10.79 -6.97 -48.78
CA LEU A 153 11.08 -5.56 -49.00
C LEU A 153 10.34 -5.09 -50.25
N LEU A 154 9.52 -4.05 -50.09
CA LEU A 154 8.89 -3.30 -51.17
C LEU A 154 9.88 -2.23 -51.64
N LEU A 155 10.79 -2.65 -52.53
CA LEU A 155 11.79 -1.78 -53.11
C LEU A 155 11.18 -0.92 -54.23
N PRO A 156 11.66 0.32 -54.42
CA PRO A 156 11.29 1.13 -55.57
C PRO A 156 11.78 0.47 -56.88
N LEU A 157 11.18 0.86 -58.00
CA LEU A 157 11.63 0.40 -59.32
C LEU A 157 13.14 0.64 -59.51
N ALA A 158 13.82 -0.29 -60.18
CA ALA A 158 15.28 -0.27 -60.33
C ALA A 158 15.81 1.07 -60.86
N ARG A 159 15.11 1.68 -61.84
CA ARG A 159 15.46 3.00 -62.39
C ARG A 159 15.52 4.11 -61.34
N PHE A 160 14.63 4.09 -60.34
CA PHE A 160 14.63 5.08 -59.26
C PHE A 160 15.69 4.75 -58.20
N ALA A 161 15.88 3.46 -57.90
CA ALA A 161 16.90 3.00 -56.96
C ALA A 161 18.34 3.25 -57.46
N GLU A 162 18.53 3.32 -58.78
CA GLU A 162 19.81 3.69 -59.40
C GLU A 162 20.04 5.21 -59.41
N ALA A 163 18.97 6.02 -59.49
CA ALA A 163 19.05 7.48 -59.54
C ALA A 163 19.11 8.15 -58.16
N ALA A 164 18.60 7.50 -57.11
CA ALA A 164 18.53 8.05 -55.76
C ALA A 164 18.87 6.99 -54.71
N ALA A 165 19.36 7.43 -53.55
CA ALA A 165 19.63 6.51 -52.45
C ALA A 165 18.31 5.96 -51.88
N VAL A 166 18.32 4.69 -51.45
CA VAL A 166 17.12 4.03 -50.90
C VAL A 166 17.24 3.92 -49.39
N GLY A 167 16.15 4.21 -48.68
CA GLY A 167 16.04 4.02 -47.24
C GLY A 167 14.70 3.39 -46.84
N ILE A 168 14.73 2.51 -45.84
CA ILE A 168 13.54 1.79 -45.39
C ILE A 168 12.69 2.67 -44.46
N VAL A 169 11.47 2.99 -44.87
CA VAL A 169 10.45 3.67 -44.07
C VAL A 169 9.67 2.60 -43.31
N ASN A 170 10.06 2.39 -42.06
CA ASN A 170 9.30 1.59 -41.11
C ASN A 170 9.13 2.38 -39.82
N VAL A 171 7.88 2.57 -39.43
CA VAL A 171 7.53 3.12 -38.13
C VAL A 171 7.18 1.97 -37.20
N ALA A 172 7.97 1.80 -36.13
CA ALA A 172 7.64 0.88 -35.06
C ALA A 172 6.87 1.65 -33.98
N THR A 173 5.61 1.29 -33.77
CA THR A 173 4.83 1.82 -32.64
C THR A 173 4.95 0.89 -31.45
N ASP A 174 4.94 1.48 -30.26
CA ASP A 174 4.84 0.69 -29.04
C ASP A 174 3.37 0.38 -28.68
N GLN A 175 3.16 -0.13 -27.47
CA GLN A 175 1.84 -0.61 -27.03
C GLN A 175 0.79 0.50 -26.90
N THR A 176 1.18 1.78 -26.88
CA THR A 176 0.22 2.90 -26.90
C THR A 176 -0.03 3.42 -28.31
N GLY A 177 0.61 2.83 -29.32
CA GLY A 177 0.52 3.27 -30.73
C GLY A 177 1.47 4.42 -31.08
N THR A 178 2.27 4.92 -30.14
CA THR A 178 3.16 6.07 -30.38
C THR A 178 4.50 5.60 -30.95
N PRO A 179 5.06 6.30 -31.95
CA PRO A 179 6.35 5.95 -32.52
C PRO A 179 7.49 6.57 -31.71
N ARG A 180 7.72 6.05 -30.49
CA ARG A 180 8.79 6.51 -29.58
C ARG A 180 10.18 5.99 -29.99
N PHE A 181 10.23 5.00 -30.87
CA PHE A 181 11.48 4.42 -31.37
C PHE A 181 11.41 4.21 -32.87
N ILE A 182 12.46 4.62 -33.59
CA ILE A 182 12.62 4.30 -35.01
C ILE A 182 13.79 3.34 -35.19
N PRO A 183 13.59 2.15 -35.77
CA PRO A 183 14.71 1.27 -36.10
C PRO A 183 15.59 1.96 -37.14
N LEU A 184 16.87 2.15 -36.85
CA LEU A 184 17.78 2.83 -37.79
C LEU A 184 18.34 1.90 -38.86
N ILE A 185 18.26 0.59 -38.63
CA ILE A 185 18.77 -0.47 -39.50
C ILE A 185 17.73 -1.59 -39.52
N SER A 186 17.47 -2.16 -40.69
CA SER A 186 16.67 -3.38 -40.86
C SER A 186 17.51 -4.47 -41.52
N ARG A 187 17.20 -5.73 -41.20
CA ARG A 187 17.86 -6.90 -41.78
C ARG A 187 17.03 -7.45 -42.94
N GLY A 188 17.56 -7.36 -44.16
CA GLY A 188 17.09 -8.13 -45.31
C GLY A 188 17.77 -9.51 -45.35
N THR A 189 17.39 -10.36 -46.31
CA THR A 189 17.87 -11.75 -46.42
C THR A 189 19.40 -11.85 -46.52
N ASP A 190 20.07 -10.87 -47.15
CA ASP A 190 21.53 -10.85 -47.33
C ASP A 190 22.19 -9.48 -47.09
N ARG A 191 21.46 -8.46 -46.57
CA ARG A 191 21.99 -7.09 -46.41
C ARG A 191 21.40 -6.36 -45.20
N LEU A 192 22.20 -5.46 -44.62
CA LEU A 192 21.75 -4.45 -43.67
C LEU A 192 21.37 -3.19 -44.45
N ASP A 193 20.11 -2.79 -44.35
CA ASP A 193 19.59 -1.62 -45.05
C ASP A 193 19.26 -0.52 -44.03
N PRO A 194 19.80 0.70 -44.21
CA PRO A 194 19.51 1.80 -43.30
C PRO A 194 18.08 2.28 -43.48
N ALA A 195 17.50 2.74 -42.37
CA ALA A 195 16.21 3.37 -42.37
C ALA A 195 16.23 4.70 -43.12
N PHE A 196 15.07 5.09 -43.61
CA PHE A 196 14.89 6.32 -44.38
C PHE A 196 15.43 7.57 -43.66
N PRO A 197 15.17 7.80 -42.36
CA PRO A 197 15.78 8.93 -41.65
C PRO A 197 17.31 8.89 -41.61
N LEU A 198 17.90 7.71 -41.39
CA LEU A 198 19.35 7.55 -41.37
C LEU A 198 19.96 7.79 -42.74
N ARG A 199 19.32 7.30 -43.81
CA ARG A 199 19.79 7.51 -45.17
C ARG A 199 19.68 8.97 -45.59
N ALA A 200 18.59 9.66 -45.26
CA ALA A 200 18.43 11.08 -45.50
C ALA A 200 19.51 11.92 -44.80
N ALA A 201 19.78 11.63 -43.52
CA ALA A 201 20.84 12.30 -42.76
C ALA A 201 22.24 12.01 -43.34
N SER A 202 22.53 10.76 -43.70
CA SER A 202 23.79 10.33 -44.32
C SER A 202 24.05 11.01 -45.65
N VAL A 203 23.06 11.05 -46.55
CA VAL A 203 23.15 11.71 -47.85
C VAL A 203 23.33 13.22 -47.70
N ALA A 204 22.58 13.85 -46.78
CA ALA A 204 22.71 15.27 -46.51
C ALA A 204 24.10 15.66 -45.97
N LEU A 205 24.69 14.82 -45.12
CA LEU A 205 26.02 15.05 -44.55
C LEU A 205 27.15 14.59 -45.47
N GLY A 206 26.87 13.77 -46.49
CA GLY A 206 27.87 13.16 -47.35
C GLY A 206 28.77 12.16 -46.62
N VAL A 207 28.22 11.46 -45.60
CA VAL A 207 28.98 10.51 -44.78
C VAL A 207 28.20 9.21 -44.61
N ASP A 208 28.87 8.07 -44.80
CA ASP A 208 28.27 6.77 -44.56
C ASP A 208 28.19 6.45 -43.06
N PRO A 209 27.05 5.90 -42.58
CA PRO A 209 26.89 5.53 -41.18
C PRO A 209 27.74 4.30 -40.84
N THR A 210 28.41 4.34 -39.69
CA THR A 210 29.13 3.19 -39.12
C THR A 210 28.42 2.69 -37.86
N ILE A 211 28.28 1.38 -37.72
CA ILE A 211 27.54 0.76 -36.63
C ILE A 211 28.50 0.46 -35.46
N GLU A 212 28.21 0.98 -34.28
CA GLU A 212 28.83 0.58 -33.02
C GLU A 212 27.84 -0.22 -32.15
N ARG A 213 28.32 -0.84 -31.09
CA ARG A 213 27.50 -1.70 -30.21
C ARG A 213 26.24 -1.02 -29.65
N ASP A 214 26.35 0.25 -29.26
CA ASP A 214 25.28 1.02 -28.60
C ASP A 214 25.09 2.41 -29.24
N ALA A 215 25.58 2.59 -30.47
CA ALA A 215 25.49 3.86 -31.19
C ALA A 215 25.65 3.67 -32.69
N ILE A 216 25.18 4.64 -33.46
CA ILE A 216 25.52 4.82 -34.87
C ILE A 216 26.40 6.06 -35.00
N MET A 217 27.54 5.90 -35.65
CA MET A 217 28.43 7.00 -35.99
C MET A 217 28.04 7.57 -37.35
N LEU A 218 27.77 8.87 -37.40
CA LEU A 218 27.50 9.62 -38.63
C LEU A 218 28.59 10.69 -38.78
N GLY A 219 29.71 10.28 -39.38
CA GLY A 219 30.95 11.06 -39.35
C GLY A 219 31.49 11.22 -37.93
N ALA A 220 31.61 12.46 -37.46
CA ALA A 220 32.06 12.76 -36.10
C ALA A 220 30.92 12.69 -35.05
N LEU A 221 29.66 12.62 -35.50
CA LEU A 221 28.51 12.60 -34.60
C LEU A 221 28.26 11.17 -34.11
N ARG A 222 28.31 10.99 -32.78
CA ARG A 222 27.95 9.73 -32.13
C ARG A 222 26.49 9.76 -31.70
N ILE A 223 25.65 8.96 -32.34
CA ILE A 223 24.21 8.90 -32.09
C ILE A 223 23.94 7.68 -31.20
N PRO A 224 23.62 7.86 -29.91
CA PRO A 224 23.33 6.74 -29.03
C PRO A 224 22.03 6.04 -29.44
N THR A 225 22.03 4.72 -29.41
CA THR A 225 20.87 3.89 -29.77
C THR A 225 20.43 3.00 -28.63
N ASP A 226 19.14 2.67 -28.62
CA ASP A 226 18.58 1.65 -27.74
C ASP A 226 18.75 0.23 -28.32
N ILE A 227 18.24 -0.78 -27.60
CA ILE A 227 18.24 -2.20 -28.00
C ILE A 227 17.80 -2.35 -29.46
N GLY A 228 18.63 -3.04 -30.26
CA GLY A 228 18.36 -3.28 -31.67
C GLY A 228 18.62 -2.06 -32.56
N GLN A 229 19.53 -1.15 -32.16
CA GLN A 229 19.93 0.02 -32.96
C GLN A 229 18.74 0.95 -33.28
N ARG A 230 17.87 1.14 -32.28
CA ARG A 230 16.69 2.01 -32.41
C ARG A 230 17.02 3.41 -31.92
N LEU A 231 16.59 4.42 -32.67
CA LEU A 231 16.64 5.81 -32.26
C LEU A 231 15.47 6.12 -31.33
N PRO A 232 15.72 6.56 -30.09
CA PRO A 232 14.67 7.13 -29.26
C PRO A 232 14.23 8.49 -29.83
N VAL A 233 12.94 8.67 -30.07
CA VAL A 233 12.38 9.89 -30.68
C VAL A 233 11.60 10.70 -29.64
N THR A 234 11.86 12.00 -29.61
CA THR A 234 11.12 12.97 -28.79
C THR A 234 10.55 14.07 -29.67
N PHE A 235 9.24 14.20 -29.66
CA PHE A 235 8.56 15.18 -30.51
C PHE A 235 8.80 16.60 -30.01
N TYR A 236 9.10 17.51 -30.95
CA TYR A 236 9.26 18.93 -30.64
C TYR A 236 7.93 19.60 -30.24
N GLY A 237 6.80 19.09 -30.73
CA GLY A 237 5.48 19.62 -30.41
C GLY A 237 4.39 18.89 -31.20
N GLY A 238 3.25 19.57 -31.42
CA GLY A 238 2.17 19.05 -32.26
C GLY A 238 2.44 19.24 -33.76
N ARG A 239 1.46 18.96 -34.62
CA ARG A 239 1.58 19.15 -36.09
C ARG A 239 2.07 20.53 -36.49
N GLY A 240 2.98 20.57 -37.46
CA GLY A 240 3.59 21.79 -37.97
C GLY A 240 4.68 22.36 -37.06
N SER A 241 5.19 21.58 -36.11
CA SER A 241 6.37 21.98 -35.32
C SER A 241 7.59 22.06 -36.22
N ILE A 242 7.76 21.09 -37.12
CA ILE A 242 8.70 21.19 -38.24
C ILE A 242 8.09 22.10 -39.30
N ALA A 243 8.86 23.08 -39.77
CA ALA A 243 8.43 24.04 -40.78
C ALA A 243 7.88 23.30 -42.01
N THR A 244 6.58 23.45 -42.26
CA THR A 244 5.84 22.72 -43.30
C THR A 244 5.27 23.69 -44.32
N SER A 245 5.58 23.46 -45.59
CA SER A 245 5.00 24.16 -46.74
C SER A 245 4.22 23.16 -47.59
N SER A 246 3.22 23.62 -48.33
CA SER A 246 2.40 22.74 -49.15
C SER A 246 3.04 22.52 -50.52
N ALA A 247 2.94 21.30 -51.05
CA ALA A 247 3.47 20.94 -52.37
C ALA A 247 2.83 21.75 -53.51
N ALA A 248 1.57 22.20 -53.33
CA ALA A 248 0.93 23.13 -54.26
C ALA A 248 1.71 24.47 -54.37
N ASP A 249 2.29 24.99 -53.28
CA ASP A 249 3.09 26.22 -53.36
C ASP A 249 4.40 25.99 -54.11
N ALA A 250 4.98 24.80 -54.03
CA ALA A 250 6.16 24.43 -54.81
C ALA A 250 5.85 24.34 -56.30
N LEU A 251 4.72 23.73 -56.66
CA LEU A 251 4.26 23.61 -58.06
C LEU A 251 3.86 24.97 -58.67
N ASP A 252 3.32 25.88 -57.85
CA ASP A 252 2.97 27.25 -58.23
C ASP A 252 4.17 28.21 -58.24
N GLY A 253 5.36 27.78 -57.83
CA GLY A 253 6.55 28.65 -57.71
C GLY A 253 6.49 29.67 -56.57
N LYS A 254 5.66 29.43 -55.55
CA LYS A 254 5.49 30.26 -54.34
C LYS A 254 6.31 29.78 -53.14
N LEU A 255 7.02 28.67 -53.26
CA LEU A 255 7.86 28.13 -52.18
C LEU A 255 9.04 29.06 -51.89
N SER A 256 9.19 29.47 -50.63
CA SER A 256 10.28 30.36 -50.21
C SER A 256 11.64 29.65 -50.27
N ALA A 257 12.67 30.34 -50.75
CA ALA A 257 14.04 29.84 -50.74
C ALA A 257 14.52 29.52 -49.32
N ASP A 258 14.10 30.31 -48.31
CA ASP A 258 14.47 30.10 -46.90
C ASP A 258 13.92 28.78 -46.33
N ALA A 259 12.85 28.25 -46.93
CA ALA A 259 12.25 26.97 -46.54
C ALA A 259 13.03 25.77 -47.09
N VAL A 260 13.89 25.96 -48.10
CA VAL A 260 14.52 24.85 -48.85
C VAL A 260 16.05 24.93 -48.84
N ALA A 261 16.60 26.10 -49.14
CA ALA A 261 18.04 26.28 -49.35
C ALA A 261 18.84 25.85 -48.10
N GLY A 262 19.77 24.92 -48.30
CA GLY A 262 20.63 24.41 -47.22
C GLY A 262 19.94 23.51 -46.18
N ARG A 263 18.65 23.21 -46.33
CA ARG A 263 17.88 22.30 -45.46
C ARG A 263 17.72 20.93 -46.08
N ILE A 264 17.41 19.93 -45.26
CA ILE A 264 16.92 18.64 -45.74
C ILE A 264 15.42 18.80 -45.96
N VAL A 265 14.96 18.61 -47.19
CA VAL A 265 13.54 18.74 -47.54
C VAL A 265 12.91 17.37 -47.63
N VAL A 266 11.91 17.12 -46.80
CA VAL A 266 11.15 15.86 -46.80
C VAL A 266 9.81 16.09 -47.48
N ILE A 267 9.56 15.34 -48.55
CA ILE A 267 8.28 15.36 -49.28
C ILE A 267 7.47 14.15 -48.81
N GLY A 268 6.28 14.37 -48.30
CA GLY A 268 5.41 13.28 -47.83
C GLY A 268 3.95 13.69 -47.76
N SER A 269 3.08 12.70 -47.54
CA SER A 269 1.63 12.92 -47.51
C SER A 269 1.15 13.41 -46.16
N THR A 270 0.28 14.42 -46.17
CA THR A 270 -0.50 14.86 -45.00
C THR A 270 -1.99 14.96 -45.33
N VAL A 271 -2.43 14.31 -46.41
CA VAL A 271 -3.83 14.32 -46.88
C VAL A 271 -4.75 13.72 -45.83
N THR A 272 -5.88 14.39 -45.59
CA THR A 272 -6.91 13.90 -44.69
C THR A 272 -7.46 12.57 -45.22
N GLY A 273 -7.37 11.51 -44.40
CA GLY A 273 -7.80 10.16 -44.79
C GLY A 273 -6.72 9.32 -45.48
N GLY A 274 -5.48 9.82 -45.62
CA GLY A 274 -4.34 9.06 -46.16
C GLY A 274 -3.86 7.90 -45.27
N GLY A 275 -4.29 7.87 -44.00
CA GLY A 275 -4.04 6.76 -43.06
C GLY A 275 -2.65 6.74 -42.41
N ASP A 276 -1.69 7.53 -42.91
CA ASP A 276 -0.34 7.65 -42.35
C ASP A 276 -0.27 8.68 -41.20
N VAL A 277 -0.98 8.37 -40.11
CA VAL A 277 -1.02 9.21 -38.90
C VAL A 277 -0.77 8.39 -37.64
N PHE A 278 -0.09 9.00 -36.68
CA PHE A 278 0.31 8.36 -35.44
C PHE A 278 -0.06 9.21 -34.21
N PRO A 279 -0.45 8.59 -33.08
CA PRO A 279 -0.65 9.31 -31.84
C PRO A 279 0.69 9.66 -31.18
N THR A 280 0.85 10.91 -30.78
CA THR A 280 2.00 11.44 -30.04
C THR A 280 1.54 12.13 -28.75
N PRO A 281 2.45 12.46 -27.81
CA PRO A 281 2.09 13.19 -26.59
C PRO A 281 1.43 14.56 -26.85
N PHE A 282 1.72 15.18 -27.99
CA PHE A 282 1.27 16.53 -28.33
C PHE A 282 0.12 16.55 -29.36
N ASP A 283 -0.01 15.50 -30.17
CA ASP A 283 -1.01 15.42 -31.24
C ASP A 283 -1.48 13.97 -31.47
N PRO A 284 -2.79 13.68 -31.40
CA PRO A 284 -3.31 12.32 -31.57
C PRO A 284 -3.26 11.79 -33.01
N VAL A 285 -3.06 12.66 -34.01
CA VAL A 285 -3.04 12.29 -35.44
C VAL A 285 -1.90 13.01 -36.17
N MET A 286 -0.69 12.87 -35.64
CA MET A 286 0.56 13.37 -36.20
C MET A 286 0.86 12.69 -37.55
N PRO A 287 1.10 13.44 -38.66
CA PRO A 287 1.49 12.85 -39.93
C PRO A 287 2.81 12.07 -39.86
N GLY A 288 2.89 10.92 -40.54
CA GLY A 288 4.10 10.08 -40.58
C GLY A 288 5.34 10.81 -41.11
N VAL A 289 5.16 11.68 -42.11
CA VAL A 289 6.24 12.54 -42.63
C VAL A 289 6.86 13.45 -41.55
N GLU A 290 6.07 13.90 -40.57
CA GLU A 290 6.57 14.74 -39.46
C GLU A 290 7.32 13.89 -38.41
N VAL A 291 6.89 12.64 -38.20
CA VAL A 291 7.64 11.65 -37.40
C VAL A 291 9.02 11.38 -38.02
N MET A 292 9.07 11.14 -39.34
CA MET A 292 10.32 10.93 -40.08
C MET A 292 11.21 12.17 -40.03
N SER A 293 10.64 13.36 -40.23
CA SER A 293 11.36 14.63 -40.20
C SER A 293 11.94 14.95 -38.82
N THR A 294 11.20 14.62 -37.76
CA THR A 294 11.67 14.72 -36.36
C THR A 294 12.89 13.83 -36.15
N ALA A 295 12.85 12.59 -36.63
CA ALA A 295 13.98 11.67 -36.52
C ALA A 295 15.20 12.12 -37.34
N ILE A 296 15.00 12.59 -38.59
CA ILE A 296 16.09 13.17 -39.39
C ILE A 296 16.73 14.35 -38.65
N THR A 297 15.90 15.20 -38.03
CA THR A 297 16.39 16.34 -37.25
C THR A 297 17.30 15.86 -36.12
N HIS A 298 16.85 14.91 -35.28
CA HIS A 298 17.67 14.35 -34.19
C HIS A 298 18.98 13.73 -34.67
N LEU A 299 18.96 13.04 -35.82
CA LEU A 299 20.15 12.41 -36.40
C LEU A 299 21.18 13.42 -36.89
N VAL A 300 20.75 14.62 -37.30
CA VAL A 300 21.63 15.65 -37.85
C VAL A 300 22.12 16.61 -36.76
N THR A 301 21.27 16.94 -35.79
CA THR A 301 21.57 17.89 -34.71
C THR A 301 22.22 17.21 -33.50
N GLY A 302 21.96 15.92 -33.29
CA GLY A 302 22.43 15.18 -32.13
C GLY A 302 21.71 15.53 -30.82
N ASP A 303 20.52 16.13 -30.90
CA ASP A 303 19.68 16.50 -29.74
C ASP A 303 18.66 15.41 -29.33
N GLY A 304 18.75 14.23 -29.93
CA GLY A 304 17.91 13.08 -29.59
C GLY A 304 18.16 12.55 -28.17
N MET A 305 17.19 11.81 -27.64
CA MET A 305 17.31 11.20 -26.31
C MET A 305 18.34 10.09 -26.28
N VAL A 306 19.11 10.05 -25.19
CA VAL A 306 20.08 9.00 -24.89
C VAL A 306 19.42 7.90 -24.08
N ARG A 307 19.27 6.72 -24.69
CA ARG A 307 18.79 5.49 -24.06
C ARG A 307 19.66 4.29 -24.42
N ASP A 308 20.95 4.38 -24.11
CA ASP A 308 21.91 3.32 -24.40
C ASP A 308 21.96 2.23 -23.31
N HIS A 309 22.87 1.27 -23.47
CA HIS A 309 23.08 0.19 -22.50
C HIS A 309 23.46 0.69 -21.09
N ARG A 310 24.15 1.83 -20.96
CA ARG A 310 24.53 2.40 -19.65
C ARG A 310 23.30 2.92 -18.92
N MET A 311 22.38 3.58 -19.61
CA MET A 311 21.12 4.06 -19.03
C MET A 311 20.29 2.89 -18.53
N ARG A 312 20.21 1.80 -19.30
CA ARG A 312 19.53 0.57 -18.86
C ARG A 312 20.21 -0.12 -17.68
N LEU A 313 21.54 -0.04 -17.58
CA LEU A 313 22.27 -0.54 -16.42
C LEU A 313 21.97 0.29 -15.16
N ILE A 314 21.84 1.61 -15.29
CA ILE A 314 21.42 2.49 -14.20
C ILE A 314 19.97 2.16 -13.79
N ASP A 315 19.07 1.95 -14.75
CA ASP A 315 17.70 1.49 -14.49
C ASP A 315 17.70 0.16 -13.71
N ALA A 316 18.51 -0.82 -14.11
CA ALA A 316 18.63 -2.10 -13.41
C ALA A 316 19.24 -1.96 -12.00
N ALA A 317 20.26 -1.12 -11.83
CA ALA A 317 20.87 -0.86 -10.54
C ALA A 317 19.90 -0.18 -9.58
N THR A 318 19.13 0.81 -10.05
CA THR A 318 18.10 1.47 -9.24
C THR A 318 16.94 0.54 -8.90
N ALA A 319 16.56 -0.37 -9.80
CA ALA A 319 15.58 -1.42 -9.55
C ALA A 319 15.99 -2.39 -8.43
N ILE A 320 17.30 -2.59 -8.18
CA ILE A 320 17.81 -3.41 -7.07
C ILE A 320 17.98 -2.55 -5.80
N GLY A 321 18.56 -1.35 -5.93
CA GLY A 321 18.90 -0.50 -4.79
C GLY A 321 17.68 0.07 -4.06
N LEU A 322 16.69 0.58 -4.80
CA LEU A 322 15.53 1.28 -4.22
C LEU A 322 14.65 0.37 -3.33
N PRO A 323 14.30 -0.88 -3.73
CA PRO A 323 13.58 -1.80 -2.86
C PRO A 323 14.35 -2.15 -1.58
N LEU A 324 15.68 -2.34 -1.67
CA LEU A 324 16.51 -2.64 -0.50
C LEU A 324 16.51 -1.46 0.49
N VAL A 325 16.59 -0.23 -0.01
CA VAL A 325 16.47 0.99 0.80
C VAL A 325 15.10 1.04 1.47
N PHE A 326 14.01 0.80 0.74
CA PHE A 326 12.66 0.88 1.32
C PHE A 326 12.41 -0.19 2.39
N VAL A 327 12.76 -1.45 2.12
CA VAL A 327 12.65 -2.53 3.12
C VAL A 327 13.51 -2.22 4.34
N SER A 328 14.72 -1.70 4.16
CA SER A 328 15.60 -1.29 5.26
C SER A 328 15.01 -0.13 6.07
N LEU A 329 14.41 0.88 5.42
CA LEU A 329 13.78 2.01 6.10
C LEU A 329 12.56 1.59 6.92
N ILE A 330 11.71 0.72 6.37
CA ILE A 330 10.56 0.15 7.10
C ILE A 330 11.07 -0.63 8.33
N ALA A 331 12.10 -1.46 8.14
CA ALA A 331 12.68 -2.25 9.22
C ALA A 331 13.44 -1.42 10.28
N TRP A 332 14.05 -0.29 9.91
CA TRP A 332 14.85 0.55 10.81
C TRP A 332 13.96 1.43 11.70
N ARG A 333 12.77 1.84 11.25
CA ARG A 333 11.93 2.77 12.03
C ARG A 333 10.43 2.45 11.91
N ARG A 334 9.90 1.73 12.90
CA ARG A 334 8.47 1.42 13.12
C ARG A 334 7.61 2.64 13.50
N SER A 335 7.87 3.79 12.88
CA SER A 335 7.24 5.06 13.20
C SER A 335 6.81 5.75 11.91
N ALA A 336 5.82 6.64 11.99
CA ALA A 336 5.37 7.45 10.85
C ALA A 336 6.52 8.12 10.07
N ALA A 337 7.65 8.38 10.72
CA ALA A 337 8.86 8.91 10.10
C ALA A 337 9.44 8.02 8.98
N GLY A 338 9.36 6.69 9.08
CA GLY A 338 9.86 5.78 8.04
C GLY A 338 9.07 5.93 6.72
N TYR A 339 7.74 5.99 6.83
CA TYR A 339 6.85 6.23 5.69
C TYR A 339 7.07 7.61 5.07
N ILE A 340 7.29 8.65 5.89
CA ILE A 340 7.61 10.00 5.39
C ILE A 340 8.90 10.00 4.58
N ILE A 341 9.96 9.31 5.05
CA ILE A 341 11.23 9.23 4.31
C ILE A 341 11.06 8.48 2.98
N ILE A 342 10.23 7.44 2.93
CA ILE A 342 9.93 6.72 1.68
C ILE A 342 9.25 7.65 0.68
N VAL A 343 8.23 8.41 1.12
CA VAL A 343 7.54 9.37 0.26
C VAL A 343 8.50 10.45 -0.23
N LEU A 344 9.34 11.01 0.64
CA LEU A 344 10.36 11.99 0.25
C LEU A 344 11.36 11.40 -0.75
N THR A 345 11.80 10.16 -0.55
CA THR A 345 12.73 9.48 -1.47
C THR A 345 12.09 9.29 -2.85
N LEU A 346 10.80 8.91 -2.91
CA LEU A 346 10.05 8.80 -4.17
C LEU A 346 9.92 10.15 -4.88
N ILE A 347 9.64 11.23 -4.14
CA ILE A 347 9.56 12.59 -4.71
C ILE A 347 10.92 13.01 -5.29
N VAL A 348 12.01 12.83 -4.53
CA VAL A 348 13.36 13.15 -4.99
C VAL A 348 13.70 12.35 -6.24
N TRP A 349 13.43 11.05 -6.25
CA TRP A 349 13.67 10.21 -7.42
C TRP A 349 12.83 10.64 -8.63
N ALA A 350 11.55 10.99 -8.45
CA ALA A 350 10.69 11.46 -9.53
C ALA A 350 11.19 12.80 -10.12
N LEU A 351 11.65 13.73 -9.28
CA LEU A 351 12.26 14.98 -9.70
C LEU A 351 13.57 14.76 -10.47
N LEU A 352 14.43 13.84 -10.00
CA LEU A 352 15.66 13.48 -10.69
C LEU A 352 15.36 12.83 -12.05
N ASN A 353 14.36 11.96 -12.13
CA ASN A 353 13.96 11.31 -13.37
C ASN A 353 13.41 12.32 -14.38
N LEU A 354 12.53 13.25 -13.94
CA LEU A 354 12.02 14.32 -14.78
C LEU A 354 13.14 15.26 -15.26
N SER A 355 14.07 15.61 -14.38
CA SER A 355 15.22 16.44 -14.72
C SER A 355 16.14 15.76 -15.73
N ALA A 356 16.45 14.47 -15.54
CA ALA A 356 17.23 13.69 -16.49
C ALA A 356 16.56 13.66 -17.88
N PHE A 357 15.25 13.42 -17.92
CA PHE A 357 14.48 13.39 -19.16
C PHE A 357 14.51 14.75 -19.87
N ALA A 358 14.39 15.87 -19.13
CA ALA A 358 14.50 17.22 -19.69
C ALA A 358 15.89 17.57 -20.27
N HIS A 359 16.95 16.88 -19.82
CA HIS A 359 18.32 17.05 -20.32
C HIS A 359 18.72 16.01 -21.39
N GLY A 360 17.77 15.27 -21.95
CA GLY A 360 18.05 14.30 -23.01
C GLY A 360 18.35 12.88 -22.51
N TYR A 361 18.18 12.56 -21.22
CA TYR A 361 18.49 11.23 -20.66
C TYR A 361 17.22 10.45 -20.32
N TRP A 362 17.01 9.32 -21.01
CA TRP A 362 15.82 8.49 -20.76
C TRP A 362 16.08 7.38 -19.74
N LEU A 363 15.84 7.70 -18.46
CA LEU A 363 15.78 6.71 -17.38
C LEU A 363 14.34 6.18 -17.20
N SER A 364 14.20 4.87 -16.96
CA SER A 364 12.88 4.27 -16.73
C SER A 364 12.29 4.74 -15.40
N ALA A 365 11.09 5.30 -15.47
CA ALA A 365 10.28 5.60 -14.31
C ALA A 365 9.48 4.37 -13.84
N ALA A 366 8.99 3.55 -14.78
CA ALA A 366 8.16 2.41 -14.43
C ALA A 366 8.91 1.32 -13.65
N LEU A 367 10.16 1.03 -14.04
CA LEU A 367 10.92 -0.08 -13.49
C LEU A 367 11.20 0.06 -11.99
N PRO A 368 11.76 1.17 -11.46
CA PRO A 368 12.01 1.29 -10.03
C PRO A 368 10.73 1.25 -9.18
N ILE A 369 9.62 1.80 -9.69
CA ILE A 369 8.31 1.74 -9.03
C ILE A 369 7.83 0.29 -8.91
N ALA A 370 7.86 -0.45 -10.02
CA ALA A 370 7.44 -1.86 -10.06
C ALA A 370 8.36 -2.77 -9.22
N ALA A 371 9.64 -2.43 -9.11
CA ALA A 371 10.59 -3.16 -8.26
C ALA A 371 10.38 -2.86 -6.77
N ALA A 372 10.13 -1.60 -6.40
CA ALA A 372 10.13 -1.18 -5.00
C ALA A 372 8.77 -1.37 -4.30
N LEU A 373 7.66 -1.15 -5.01
CA LEU A 373 6.34 -1.10 -4.39
C LEU A 373 5.87 -2.47 -3.84
N PRO A 374 5.94 -3.60 -4.59
CA PRO A 374 5.42 -4.88 -4.10
C PRO A 374 6.16 -5.40 -2.86
N PRO A 375 7.51 -5.44 -2.81
CA PRO A 375 8.23 -5.88 -1.62
C PRO A 375 7.96 -4.99 -0.39
N ALA A 376 7.89 -3.67 -0.59
CA ALA A 376 7.61 -2.73 0.49
C ALA A 376 6.21 -2.92 1.09
N LEU A 377 5.19 -3.09 0.24
CA LEU A 377 3.81 -3.34 0.68
C LEU A 377 3.66 -4.69 1.38
N ILE A 378 4.24 -5.76 0.83
CA ILE A 378 4.19 -7.09 1.43
C ILE A 378 4.89 -7.09 2.80
N PHE A 379 6.09 -6.50 2.89
CA PHE A 379 6.82 -6.42 4.15
C PHE A 379 6.07 -5.59 5.19
N GLY A 380 5.56 -4.41 4.81
CA GLY A 380 4.78 -3.56 5.71
C GLY A 380 3.47 -4.23 6.19
N ALA A 381 2.77 -4.95 5.32
CA ALA A 381 1.57 -5.70 5.68
C ALA A 381 1.90 -6.87 6.63
N ALA A 382 2.99 -7.60 6.38
CA ALA A 382 3.45 -8.69 7.22
C ALA A 382 3.81 -8.20 8.64
N GLU A 383 4.49 -7.05 8.76
CA GLU A 383 4.78 -6.43 10.06
C GLU A 383 3.49 -6.05 10.81
N LEU A 384 2.55 -5.36 10.16
CA LEU A 384 1.27 -4.98 10.76
C LEU A 384 0.46 -6.18 11.25
N TRP A 385 0.48 -7.28 10.49
CA TRP A 385 -0.23 -8.50 10.86
C TRP A 385 0.41 -9.20 12.06
N LEU A 386 1.74 -9.30 12.09
CA LEU A 386 2.49 -9.88 13.20
C LEU A 386 2.36 -9.06 14.49
N ASP A 387 2.37 -7.73 14.40
CA ASP A 387 2.24 -6.85 15.57
C ASP A 387 0.83 -6.88 16.15
N ARG A 388 -0.21 -6.95 15.30
CA ARG A 388 -1.60 -7.15 15.77
C ARG A 388 -1.79 -8.48 16.49
N GLY A 389 -1.11 -9.54 16.04
CA GLY A 389 -1.15 -10.86 16.70
C GLY A 389 -0.61 -10.82 18.13
N ARG A 390 0.47 -10.07 18.37
CA ARG A 390 1.05 -9.89 19.72
C ARG A 390 0.14 -9.09 20.64
N ALA A 391 -0.44 -7.99 20.15
CA ALA A 391 -1.33 -7.14 20.95
C ALA A 391 -2.58 -7.90 21.45
N ARG A 392 -3.14 -8.79 20.63
CA ARG A 392 -4.29 -9.62 21.02
C ARG A 392 -3.94 -10.65 22.09
N HIS A 393 -2.77 -11.28 22.01
CA HIS A 393 -2.32 -12.27 22.99
C HIS A 393 -2.11 -11.66 24.39
N PHE A 394 -1.62 -10.42 24.47
CA PHE A 394 -1.51 -9.67 25.73
C PHE A 394 -2.86 -9.20 26.29
N ALA A 395 -3.80 -8.84 25.42
CA ALA A 395 -5.16 -8.44 25.83
C ALA A 395 -5.95 -9.63 26.41
N GLU A 396 -5.83 -10.83 25.81
CA GLU A 396 -6.50 -12.05 26.28
C GLU A 396 -5.94 -12.53 27.63
N GLN A 397 -4.65 -12.36 27.89
CA GLN A 397 -4.04 -12.70 29.19
C GLN A 397 -4.46 -11.74 30.32
N SER A 398 -4.65 -10.45 30.02
CA SER A 398 -5.06 -9.45 31.00
C SER A 398 -6.52 -9.63 31.46
N ALA A 399 -7.40 -10.10 30.57
CA ALA A 399 -8.81 -10.36 30.88
C ALA A 399 -9.02 -11.56 31.84
N LEU A 400 -8.09 -12.53 31.85
CA LEU A 400 -8.11 -13.67 32.76
C LEU A 400 -7.64 -13.29 34.18
N LEU A 401 -6.67 -12.38 34.31
CA LEU A 401 -6.18 -11.90 35.61
C LEU A 401 -7.23 -11.05 36.35
N GLN A 402 -8.04 -10.27 35.63
CA GLN A 402 -9.10 -9.44 36.24
C GLN A 402 -10.26 -10.25 36.85
N ARG A 403 -10.45 -11.52 36.45
CA ARG A 403 -11.56 -12.36 36.95
C ARG A 403 -11.28 -13.06 38.28
N ILE A 404 -10.04 -13.04 38.80
CA ILE A 404 -9.64 -13.93 39.91
C ILE A 404 -9.63 -13.23 41.28
N GLU A 405 -9.53 -11.90 41.38
CA GLU A 405 -9.24 -11.25 42.69
C GLU A 405 -10.35 -10.35 43.29
N ALA A 406 -11.41 -9.97 42.56
CA ALA A 406 -12.57 -9.25 43.13
C ALA A 406 -13.84 -9.33 42.23
N PRO A 407 -14.64 -10.41 42.32
CA PRO A 407 -15.87 -10.53 41.55
C PRO A 407 -16.83 -9.39 41.90
N GLY A 408 -17.16 -8.55 40.91
CA GLY A 408 -18.04 -7.38 41.07
C GLY A 408 -17.36 -6.01 40.98
N LEU A 409 -16.04 -5.92 41.18
CA LEU A 409 -15.28 -4.65 41.09
C LEU A 409 -14.49 -4.48 39.78
N GLY A 410 -14.51 -5.49 38.90
CA GLY A 410 -13.79 -5.47 37.62
C GLY A 410 -14.24 -4.36 36.67
N GLU A 411 -15.54 -4.03 36.64
CA GLU A 411 -16.06 -2.95 35.80
C GLU A 411 -15.52 -1.57 36.23
N TRP A 412 -15.31 -1.37 37.54
CA TRP A 412 -14.76 -0.13 38.08
C TRP A 412 -13.27 0.02 37.79
N LEU A 413 -12.50 -1.07 37.88
CA LEU A 413 -11.09 -1.09 37.47
C LEU A 413 -10.92 -0.87 35.95
N ALA A 414 -11.89 -1.30 35.15
CA ALA A 414 -11.89 -1.04 33.71
C ALA A 414 -12.18 0.43 33.36
N ARG A 415 -12.99 1.12 34.19
CA ARG A 415 -13.29 2.55 34.04
C ARG A 415 -12.20 3.46 34.60
N ASP A 416 -11.61 3.10 35.74
CA ASP A 416 -10.50 3.82 36.37
C ASP A 416 -9.36 2.86 36.82
N PRO A 417 -8.23 2.83 36.10
CA PRO A 417 -7.06 2.03 36.47
C PRO A 417 -6.45 2.38 37.84
N ASN A 418 -6.71 3.59 38.36
CA ASN A 418 -6.21 4.09 39.64
C ASN A 418 -7.19 3.91 40.80
N PHE A 419 -8.32 3.24 40.58
CA PHE A 419 -9.31 2.99 41.62
C PHE A 419 -8.69 2.33 42.86
N LEU A 420 -8.91 2.95 44.04
CA LEU A 420 -8.34 2.57 45.35
C LEU A 420 -6.80 2.43 45.39
N ALA A 421 -6.06 2.99 44.44
CA ALA A 421 -4.59 2.99 44.45
C ALA A 421 -4.00 3.74 45.67
N LYS A 422 -4.78 4.64 46.28
CA LYS A 422 -4.49 5.27 47.57
C LYS A 422 -5.55 4.83 48.59
N PRO A 423 -5.20 4.67 49.88
CA PRO A 423 -6.17 4.35 50.92
C PRO A 423 -7.24 5.44 51.06
N VAL A 424 -8.51 5.03 51.04
CA VAL A 424 -9.68 5.90 51.22
C VAL A 424 -10.39 5.49 52.51
N ARG A 425 -10.66 6.47 53.38
CA ARG A 425 -11.43 6.27 54.60
C ARG A 425 -12.89 6.60 54.33
N GLN A 426 -13.79 5.63 54.53
CA GLN A 426 -15.23 5.79 54.32
C GLN A 426 -16.02 4.92 55.28
N ASN A 427 -17.30 5.23 55.48
CA ASN A 427 -18.21 4.36 56.21
C ASN A 427 -18.64 3.22 55.30
N ALA A 428 -18.72 2.01 55.85
CA ALA A 428 -19.21 0.83 55.15
C ALA A 428 -19.94 -0.09 56.13
N ALA A 429 -20.85 -0.89 55.60
CA ALA A 429 -21.39 -2.06 56.28
C ALA A 429 -20.69 -3.32 55.77
N VAL A 430 -20.37 -4.24 56.69
CA VAL A 430 -19.68 -5.49 56.40
C VAL A 430 -20.56 -6.66 56.85
N ILE A 431 -20.62 -7.68 56.01
CA ILE A 431 -21.23 -8.98 56.31
C ILE A 431 -20.15 -10.03 56.18
N PHE A 432 -20.04 -10.87 57.21
CA PHE A 432 -19.32 -12.13 57.16
C PHE A 432 -20.32 -13.27 57.20
N ILE A 433 -20.11 -14.27 56.34
CA ILE A 433 -20.83 -15.54 56.37
C ILE A 433 -19.82 -16.67 56.32
N ASP A 434 -20.03 -17.70 57.13
CA ASP A 434 -19.17 -18.88 57.18
C ASP A 434 -19.97 -20.16 57.49
N LEU A 435 -19.57 -21.29 56.91
CA LEU A 435 -20.21 -22.58 57.13
C LEU A 435 -19.71 -23.23 58.42
N SER A 436 -20.63 -23.51 59.35
CA SER A 436 -20.31 -24.23 60.59
C SER A 436 -20.26 -25.73 60.36
N GLY A 437 -19.18 -26.38 60.80
CA GLY A 437 -19.01 -27.84 60.71
C GLY A 437 -18.56 -28.35 59.34
N PHE A 438 -18.31 -27.44 58.38
CA PHE A 438 -17.85 -27.80 57.04
C PHE A 438 -16.39 -28.24 57.01
N THR A 439 -15.52 -27.67 57.85
CA THR A 439 -14.11 -28.11 57.98
C THR A 439 -13.99 -29.62 58.29
N GLY A 440 -14.80 -30.15 59.22
CA GLY A 440 -14.79 -31.58 59.54
C GLY A 440 -15.44 -32.46 58.47
N LEU A 441 -16.26 -31.87 57.60
CA LEU A 441 -16.85 -32.55 56.45
C LEU A 441 -15.89 -32.62 55.26
N SER A 442 -15.13 -31.55 55.01
CA SER A 442 -14.19 -31.48 53.89
C SER A 442 -13.06 -32.50 54.01
N GLU A 443 -12.68 -32.91 55.23
CA GLU A 443 -11.75 -34.02 55.47
C GLU A 443 -12.29 -35.40 55.02
N LYS A 444 -13.63 -35.56 55.00
CA LYS A 444 -14.32 -36.81 54.63
C LYS A 444 -14.82 -36.80 53.18
N LEU A 445 -14.93 -35.62 52.57
CA LEU A 445 -15.31 -35.44 51.17
C LEU A 445 -14.04 -35.39 50.30
N GLY A 446 -14.03 -36.08 49.16
CA GLY A 446 -12.93 -35.93 48.20
C GLY A 446 -12.83 -34.50 47.65
N PRO A 447 -11.65 -34.05 47.21
CA PRO A 447 -11.37 -32.65 46.82
C PRO A 447 -12.29 -32.12 45.72
N VAL A 448 -12.71 -32.98 44.78
CA VAL A 448 -13.65 -32.62 43.70
C VAL A 448 -15.04 -32.28 44.25
N LYS A 449 -15.53 -33.06 45.22
CA LYS A 449 -16.85 -32.82 45.83
C LYS A 449 -16.84 -31.59 46.74
N VAL A 450 -15.74 -31.36 47.47
CA VAL A 450 -15.55 -30.12 48.26
C VAL A 450 -15.61 -28.89 47.35
N SER A 451 -14.91 -28.93 46.22
CA SER A 451 -14.94 -27.82 45.25
C SER A 451 -16.35 -27.57 44.69
N GLN A 452 -17.12 -28.60 44.35
CA GLN A 452 -18.49 -28.44 43.83
C GLN A 452 -19.43 -27.80 44.87
N VAL A 453 -19.31 -28.20 46.13
CA VAL A 453 -20.13 -27.65 47.22
C VAL A 453 -19.78 -26.19 47.50
N LEU A 454 -18.48 -25.87 47.58
CA LEU A 454 -18.02 -24.49 47.74
C LEU A 454 -18.41 -23.61 46.57
N SER A 455 -18.31 -24.11 45.33
CA SER A 455 -18.78 -23.38 44.14
C SER A 455 -20.26 -23.02 44.23
N GLY A 456 -21.13 -23.98 44.59
CA GLY A 456 -22.56 -23.70 44.72
C GLY A 456 -22.89 -22.75 45.89
N PHE A 457 -22.14 -22.82 46.99
CA PHE A 457 -22.29 -21.89 48.11
C PHE A 457 -21.83 -20.48 47.74
N PHE A 458 -20.70 -20.34 47.05
CA PHE A 458 -20.20 -19.05 46.59
C PHE A 458 -21.08 -18.42 45.50
N GLU A 459 -21.68 -19.23 44.64
CA GLU A 459 -22.66 -18.76 43.65
C GLU A 459 -23.90 -18.16 44.34
N LEU A 460 -24.41 -18.81 45.39
CA LEU A 460 -25.52 -18.28 46.20
C LEU A 460 -25.13 -16.94 46.85
N ILE A 461 -23.94 -16.84 47.44
CA ILE A 461 -23.45 -15.59 48.05
C ILE A 461 -23.32 -14.48 47.01
N ASP A 462 -22.77 -14.79 45.82
CA ASP A 462 -22.61 -13.83 44.72
C ASP A 462 -23.96 -13.33 44.20
N GLU A 463 -24.97 -14.20 44.09
CA GLU A 463 -26.34 -13.79 43.77
C GLU A 463 -26.92 -12.82 44.80
N GLU A 464 -26.84 -13.14 46.09
CA GLU A 464 -27.42 -12.33 47.15
C GLU A 464 -26.68 -10.99 47.36
N ALA A 465 -25.35 -11.01 47.29
CA ALA A 465 -24.55 -9.80 47.38
C ALA A 465 -24.90 -8.85 46.23
N ARG A 466 -24.95 -9.36 44.99
CA ARG A 466 -25.28 -8.56 43.80
C ARG A 466 -26.70 -8.02 43.83
N ALA A 467 -27.68 -8.83 44.25
CA ALA A 467 -29.08 -8.42 44.33
C ALA A 467 -29.31 -7.25 45.29
N HIS A 468 -28.48 -7.14 46.33
CA HIS A 468 -28.56 -6.07 47.33
C HIS A 468 -27.53 -4.95 47.11
N GLY A 469 -26.72 -5.00 46.05
CA GLY A 469 -25.70 -3.99 45.77
C GLY A 469 -24.45 -4.06 46.67
N GLY A 470 -24.15 -5.23 47.23
CA GLY A 470 -22.92 -5.50 47.96
C GLY A 470 -21.79 -6.00 47.06
N ALA A 471 -20.54 -5.70 47.42
CA ALA A 471 -19.35 -6.16 46.72
C ALA A 471 -18.64 -7.26 47.51
N ILE A 472 -18.42 -8.43 46.89
CA ILE A 472 -17.61 -9.48 47.48
C ILE A 472 -16.14 -9.10 47.37
N THR A 473 -15.48 -9.00 48.52
CA THR A 473 -14.08 -8.55 48.58
C THR A 473 -13.11 -9.68 48.81
N SER A 474 -13.54 -10.78 49.43
CA SER A 474 -12.73 -11.98 49.60
C SER A 474 -13.58 -13.20 49.89
N PHE A 475 -13.19 -14.34 49.33
CA PHE A 475 -13.60 -15.67 49.79
C PHE A 475 -12.54 -16.20 50.74
N MET A 476 -12.95 -16.60 51.94
CA MET A 476 -12.07 -16.99 53.04
C MET A 476 -12.40 -18.43 53.45
N GLY A 477 -11.75 -19.42 52.82
CA GLY A 477 -11.99 -20.84 53.10
C GLY A 477 -13.39 -21.27 52.67
N ASP A 478 -14.28 -21.45 53.64
CA ASP A 478 -15.69 -21.83 53.52
C ASP A 478 -16.66 -20.67 53.82
N GLY A 479 -16.15 -19.44 53.84
CA GLY A 479 -16.92 -18.21 54.03
C GLY A 479 -16.60 -17.10 53.04
N ALA A 480 -17.32 -15.99 53.18
CA ALA A 480 -17.13 -14.79 52.35
C ALA A 480 -17.29 -13.50 53.16
N MET A 481 -16.61 -12.44 52.68
CA MET A 481 -16.73 -11.07 53.17
C MET A 481 -17.40 -10.19 52.10
N ILE A 482 -18.56 -9.64 52.44
CA ILE A 482 -19.32 -8.72 51.59
C ILE A 482 -19.26 -7.31 52.20
N LEU A 483 -18.97 -6.31 51.37
CA LEU A 483 -18.94 -4.90 51.76
C LEU A 483 -20.02 -4.11 51.03
N PHE A 484 -20.69 -3.25 51.79
CA PHE A 484 -21.64 -2.25 51.32
C PHE A 484 -21.05 -0.88 51.63
N GLY A 485 -21.08 0.00 50.63
CA GLY A 485 -20.36 1.27 50.64
C GLY A 485 -19.07 1.25 49.84
N LEU A 486 -18.88 0.24 48.99
CA LEU A 486 -17.94 0.26 47.87
C LEU A 486 -18.73 0.20 46.55
N PRO A 487 -18.26 0.87 45.48
CA PRO A 487 -17.09 1.73 45.41
C PRO A 487 -17.29 3.10 46.09
N GLU A 488 -18.54 3.56 46.19
CA GLU A 488 -18.93 4.81 46.84
C GLU A 488 -19.88 4.50 48.01
N PRO A 489 -19.75 5.21 49.16
CA PRO A 489 -20.66 5.05 50.28
C PRO A 489 -22.04 5.62 49.96
N ALA A 490 -23.09 4.96 50.42
CA ALA A 490 -24.48 5.39 50.32
C ALA A 490 -25.17 5.39 51.70
N ASP A 491 -26.12 6.30 51.90
CA ASP A 491 -26.80 6.46 53.19
C ASP A 491 -27.59 5.21 53.62
N ASP A 492 -28.03 4.40 52.65
CA ASP A 492 -28.80 3.17 52.85
C ASP A 492 -27.93 1.89 52.89
N ASP A 493 -26.60 1.99 52.91
CA ASP A 493 -25.68 0.83 52.95
C ASP A 493 -25.98 -0.12 54.10
N ALA A 494 -26.25 0.42 55.30
CA ALA A 494 -26.60 -0.39 56.46
C ALA A 494 -27.94 -1.12 56.29
N ALA A 495 -28.93 -0.49 55.64
CA ALA A 495 -30.23 -1.09 55.37
C ALA A 495 -30.13 -2.21 54.32
N ARG A 496 -29.34 -1.99 53.24
CA ARG A 496 -29.07 -3.03 52.23
C ARG A 496 -28.27 -4.19 52.78
N ALA A 497 -27.25 -3.92 53.59
CA ALA A 497 -26.47 -4.95 54.27
C ALA A 497 -27.34 -5.78 55.23
N ALA A 498 -28.20 -5.11 55.99
CA ALA A 498 -29.17 -5.76 56.87
C ALA A 498 -30.15 -6.67 56.10
N ALA A 499 -30.71 -6.20 54.98
CA ALA A 499 -31.57 -7.00 54.12
C ALA A 499 -30.82 -8.19 53.49
N CYS A 500 -29.60 -7.97 53.00
CA CYS A 500 -28.74 -9.00 52.46
C CYS A 500 -28.42 -10.07 53.51
N ALA A 501 -28.09 -9.69 54.74
CA ALA A 501 -27.80 -10.62 55.83
C ALA A 501 -29.00 -11.54 56.12
N VAL A 502 -30.22 -11.00 56.14
CA VAL A 502 -31.45 -11.79 56.32
C VAL A 502 -31.68 -12.73 55.14
N SER A 503 -31.58 -12.21 53.91
CA SER A 503 -31.76 -13.02 52.69
C SER A 503 -30.74 -14.16 52.60
N LEU A 504 -29.48 -13.88 52.94
CA LEU A 504 -28.41 -14.87 53.05
C LEU A 504 -28.77 -15.96 54.07
N CYS A 505 -29.32 -15.61 55.23
CA CYS A 505 -29.75 -16.62 56.20
C CYS A 505 -30.87 -17.51 55.65
N GLU A 506 -31.89 -16.93 55.04
CA GLU A 506 -33.02 -17.68 54.48
C GLU A 506 -32.60 -18.60 53.33
N ARG A 507 -31.86 -18.05 52.36
CA ARG A 507 -31.39 -18.76 51.17
C ARG A 507 -30.37 -19.83 51.51
N THR A 508 -29.42 -19.55 52.40
CA THR A 508 -28.42 -20.54 52.84
C THR A 508 -29.10 -21.68 53.60
N ARG A 509 -30.09 -21.38 54.45
CA ARG A 509 -30.87 -22.40 55.15
C ARG A 509 -31.64 -23.29 54.17
N ALA A 510 -32.33 -22.71 53.19
CA ALA A 510 -33.03 -23.45 52.15
C ALA A 510 -32.07 -24.32 51.31
N TRP A 511 -30.90 -23.78 50.96
CA TRP A 511 -29.85 -24.49 50.24
C TRP A 511 -29.31 -25.68 51.04
N LEU A 512 -29.05 -25.52 52.33
CA LEU A 512 -28.63 -26.62 53.22
C LEU A 512 -29.71 -27.71 53.35
N GLN A 513 -30.99 -27.32 53.42
CA GLN A 513 -32.12 -28.26 53.50
C GLN A 513 -32.32 -29.06 52.20
N ALA A 514 -32.08 -28.45 51.04
CA ALA A 514 -32.22 -29.10 49.74
C ALA A 514 -31.12 -30.15 49.46
N HIS A 515 -29.98 -30.07 50.14
CA HIS A 515 -28.86 -31.00 49.95
C HIS A 515 -28.98 -32.22 50.89
N ALA A 516 -29.56 -33.31 50.36
CA ALA A 516 -29.63 -34.59 51.04
C ALA A 516 -28.21 -35.08 51.44
N GLY A 517 -27.93 -35.10 52.74
CA GLY A 517 -26.63 -35.45 53.32
C GLY A 517 -25.98 -34.35 54.17
N PHE A 518 -26.43 -33.09 54.06
CA PHE A 518 -26.00 -31.99 54.95
C PHE A 518 -26.85 -31.92 56.23
N ALA A 519 -28.14 -32.18 56.11
CA ALA A 519 -29.06 -32.29 57.26
C ALA A 519 -28.64 -33.40 58.25
N GLU A 520 -28.15 -34.55 57.74
CA GLU A 520 -27.68 -35.68 58.57
C GLU A 520 -26.37 -35.38 59.31
N LYS A 521 -25.57 -34.42 58.82
CA LYS A 521 -24.23 -34.12 59.33
C LYS A 521 -24.15 -32.83 60.15
N LYS A 522 -25.30 -32.22 60.47
CA LYS A 522 -25.42 -30.98 61.27
C LYS A 522 -24.57 -29.82 60.75
N ILE A 523 -24.48 -29.66 59.42
CA ILE A 523 -23.86 -28.47 58.84
C ILE A 523 -24.79 -27.28 59.09
N GLY A 524 -24.22 -26.17 59.56
CA GLY A 524 -24.93 -24.91 59.70
C GLY A 524 -24.12 -23.77 59.09
N PHE A 525 -24.48 -22.56 59.46
CA PHE A 525 -23.74 -21.36 59.08
C PHE A 525 -23.88 -20.29 60.16
N LYS A 526 -23.01 -19.29 60.10
CA LYS A 526 -23.06 -18.08 60.93
C LYS A 526 -22.89 -16.85 60.06
N VAL A 527 -23.70 -15.84 60.36
CA VAL A 527 -23.64 -14.53 59.73
C VAL A 527 -23.38 -13.49 60.81
N GLY A 528 -22.39 -12.63 60.57
CA GLY A 528 -22.05 -11.50 61.42
C GLY A 528 -22.11 -10.22 60.60
N ALA A 529 -22.82 -9.20 61.08
CA ALA A 529 -22.94 -7.95 60.35
C ALA A 529 -22.78 -6.70 61.24
N HIS A 530 -21.98 -5.76 60.75
CA HIS A 530 -21.62 -4.53 61.46
C HIS A 530 -21.43 -3.37 60.47
N CYS A 531 -21.52 -2.13 60.93
CA CYS A 531 -21.20 -0.96 60.13
C CYS A 531 -20.33 0.03 60.90
N GLY A 532 -19.51 0.79 60.18
CA GLY A 532 -18.61 1.79 60.74
C GLY A 532 -17.53 2.21 59.75
N PRO A 533 -16.54 3.00 60.22
CA PRO A 533 -15.48 3.49 59.36
C PRO A 533 -14.47 2.40 58.99
N ILE A 534 -14.22 2.24 57.70
CA ILE A 534 -13.18 1.38 57.13
C ILE A 534 -12.16 2.20 56.34
N VAL A 535 -11.00 1.61 56.08
CA VAL A 535 -10.02 2.09 55.11
C VAL A 535 -9.96 1.08 53.97
N ALA A 536 -10.46 1.45 52.79
CA ALA A 536 -10.38 0.65 51.59
C ALA A 536 -9.14 1.04 50.77
N SER A 537 -8.38 0.05 50.29
CA SER A 537 -7.19 0.29 49.47
C SER A 537 -6.86 -0.91 48.60
N ARG A 538 -6.10 -0.68 47.53
CA ARG A 538 -5.50 -1.73 46.71
C ARG A 538 -4.11 -2.05 47.24
N LEU A 539 -3.88 -3.29 47.65
CA LEU A 539 -2.65 -3.74 48.30
C LEU A 539 -1.98 -4.85 47.49
N GLY A 540 -0.67 -4.74 47.27
CA GLY A 540 0.12 -5.68 46.46
C GLY A 540 1.16 -4.98 45.57
N THR A 541 2.04 -5.75 44.93
CA THR A 541 3.12 -5.24 44.07
C THR A 541 3.10 -5.90 42.70
N GLY A 542 3.26 -5.12 41.63
CA GLY A 542 3.25 -5.63 40.25
C GLY A 542 1.86 -6.14 39.84
N ASP A 543 1.82 -7.32 39.22
CA ASP A 543 0.61 -7.92 38.63
C ASP A 543 -0.31 -8.63 39.64
N ARG A 544 -0.02 -8.53 40.95
CA ARG A 544 -0.81 -9.14 42.03
C ARG A 544 -1.30 -8.05 42.97
N GLN A 545 -2.53 -7.60 42.78
CA GLN A 545 -3.12 -6.46 43.51
C GLN A 545 -4.55 -6.79 43.94
N GLN A 546 -4.77 -6.79 45.25
CA GLN A 546 -6.08 -7.11 45.83
C GLN A 546 -6.72 -5.89 46.46
N ILE A 547 -8.03 -5.74 46.30
CA ILE A 547 -8.81 -4.74 47.02
C ILE A 547 -9.01 -5.25 48.44
N THR A 548 -8.54 -4.50 49.43
CA THR A 548 -8.64 -4.85 50.84
C THR A 548 -9.32 -3.72 51.62
N ALA A 549 -10.06 -4.10 52.66
CA ALA A 549 -10.62 -3.20 53.64
C ALA A 549 -10.03 -3.52 55.02
N ALA A 550 -9.57 -2.49 55.72
CA ALA A 550 -9.01 -2.60 57.06
C ALA A 550 -9.73 -1.65 58.04
N GLY A 551 -9.89 -2.08 59.29
CA GLY A 551 -10.49 -1.27 60.34
C GLY A 551 -11.08 -2.13 61.46
N ASP A 552 -11.41 -1.49 62.58
CA ASP A 552 -12.11 -2.14 63.70
C ASP A 552 -13.45 -2.74 63.23
N THR A 553 -14.13 -2.09 62.29
CA THR A 553 -15.41 -2.54 61.72
C THR A 553 -15.32 -3.95 61.11
N ILE A 554 -14.22 -4.26 60.40
CA ILE A 554 -14.01 -5.58 59.79
C ILE A 554 -13.81 -6.65 60.87
N ASN A 555 -13.02 -6.35 61.90
CA ASN A 555 -12.75 -7.27 63.00
C ASN A 555 -13.98 -7.52 63.88
N VAL A 556 -14.81 -6.50 64.10
CA VAL A 556 -16.07 -6.62 64.84
C VAL A 556 -17.06 -7.46 64.04
N GLY A 557 -17.19 -7.22 62.73
CA GLY A 557 -18.07 -7.99 61.85
C GLY A 557 -17.77 -9.49 61.89
N SER A 558 -16.51 -9.89 61.77
CA SER A 558 -16.14 -11.32 61.78
C SER A 558 -16.39 -11.96 63.15
N ARG A 559 -16.13 -11.26 64.25
CA ARG A 559 -16.37 -11.76 65.61
C ARG A 559 -17.85 -11.89 65.97
N LEU A 560 -18.74 -11.15 65.32
CA LEU A 560 -20.18 -11.35 65.52
C LEU A 560 -20.63 -12.76 65.10
N MET A 561 -19.92 -13.44 64.19
CA MET A 561 -20.19 -14.85 63.90
C MET A 561 -19.95 -15.76 65.12
N GLU A 562 -18.92 -15.47 65.92
CA GLU A 562 -18.66 -16.19 67.18
C GLU A 562 -19.78 -15.95 68.20
N VAL A 563 -20.31 -14.72 68.26
CA VAL A 563 -21.46 -14.37 69.10
C VAL A 563 -22.70 -15.13 68.65
N ALA A 564 -22.97 -15.18 67.33
CA ALA A 564 -24.05 -15.98 66.78
C ALA A 564 -23.90 -17.47 67.16
N ALA A 565 -22.67 -18.00 67.14
CA ALA A 565 -22.40 -19.39 67.51
C ALA A 565 -22.62 -19.67 68.99
N LEU A 566 -22.12 -18.80 69.88
CA LEU A 566 -22.29 -18.90 71.34
C LEU A 566 -23.76 -18.93 71.76
N HIS A 567 -24.61 -18.16 71.09
CA HIS A 567 -26.03 -18.06 71.38
C HIS A 567 -26.91 -19.02 70.56
N GLY A 568 -26.32 -19.85 69.71
CA GLY A 568 -27.04 -20.82 68.90
C GLY A 568 -28.00 -20.19 67.87
N VAL A 569 -27.72 -18.97 67.42
CA VAL A 569 -28.47 -18.28 66.35
C VAL A 569 -27.68 -18.29 65.04
N GLU A 570 -28.33 -17.93 63.95
CA GLU A 570 -27.69 -17.86 62.63
C GLU A 570 -27.08 -16.49 62.34
N LEU A 571 -27.68 -15.41 62.87
CA LEU A 571 -27.28 -14.03 62.59
C LEU A 571 -27.12 -13.23 63.87
N ALA A 572 -25.96 -12.59 64.03
CA ALA A 572 -25.70 -11.58 65.04
C ALA A 572 -25.31 -10.24 64.40
N LEU A 573 -25.88 -9.17 64.93
CA LEU A 573 -25.76 -7.82 64.39
C LEU A 573 -25.28 -6.88 65.50
N SER A 574 -24.44 -5.91 65.17
CA SER A 574 -24.17 -4.80 66.11
C SER A 574 -25.39 -3.89 66.27
N ALA A 575 -25.54 -3.21 67.40
CA ALA A 575 -26.56 -2.16 67.56
C ALA A 575 -26.39 -1.01 66.55
N GLU A 576 -25.15 -0.76 66.11
CA GLU A 576 -24.86 0.28 65.13
C GLU A 576 -25.54 0.00 63.78
N ILE A 577 -25.40 -1.21 63.23
CA ILE A 577 -26.06 -1.55 61.96
C ILE A 577 -27.58 -1.59 62.07
N VAL A 578 -28.12 -2.01 63.23
CA VAL A 578 -29.56 -1.98 63.49
C VAL A 578 -30.09 -0.54 63.55
N ARG A 579 -29.34 0.36 64.20
CA ARG A 579 -29.69 1.79 64.29
C ARG A 579 -29.61 2.46 62.92
N SER A 580 -28.53 2.22 62.17
CA SER A 580 -28.31 2.79 60.85
C SER A 580 -29.25 2.24 59.77
N ALA A 581 -29.71 0.98 59.90
CA ALA A 581 -30.68 0.40 58.97
C ALA A 581 -32.09 0.98 59.13
N GLY A 582 -32.40 1.57 60.28
CA GLY A 582 -33.69 2.20 60.54
C GLY A 582 -34.83 1.24 60.91
N PRO A 583 -35.97 1.79 61.38
CA PRO A 583 -37.10 1.01 61.91
C PRO A 583 -37.90 0.25 60.84
N ASP A 584 -37.76 0.60 59.56
CA ASP A 584 -38.44 -0.05 58.44
C ASP A 584 -37.61 -1.19 57.81
N SER A 585 -36.46 -1.53 58.40
CA SER A 585 -35.55 -2.53 57.85
C SER A 585 -36.14 -3.95 57.83
N ALA A 586 -35.72 -4.74 56.84
CA ALA A 586 -36.12 -6.14 56.66
C ALA A 586 -35.86 -7.00 57.92
N LEU A 587 -34.86 -6.62 58.74
CA LEU A 587 -34.55 -7.23 60.04
C LEU A 587 -35.77 -7.35 60.96
N LEU A 588 -36.59 -6.30 61.02
CA LEU A 588 -37.75 -6.20 61.92
C LEU A 588 -39.00 -6.87 61.34
N GLN A 589 -39.06 -7.02 60.01
CA GLN A 589 -40.20 -7.61 59.31
C GLN A 589 -40.11 -9.14 59.21
N ALA A 590 -38.90 -9.68 58.98
CA ALA A 590 -38.68 -11.10 58.69
C ALA A 590 -38.45 -11.99 59.93
N GLY A 591 -38.00 -11.42 61.06
CA GLY A 591 -37.58 -12.21 62.23
C GLY A 591 -37.94 -11.61 63.58
N ARG A 592 -37.49 -12.28 64.64
CA ARG A 592 -37.50 -11.78 66.02
C ARG A 592 -36.09 -11.37 66.41
N MET A 593 -35.95 -10.17 66.95
CA MET A 593 -34.69 -9.63 67.47
C MET A 593 -34.65 -9.80 68.99
N GLU A 594 -33.58 -10.39 69.51
CA GLU A 594 -33.29 -10.54 70.94
C GLU A 594 -32.08 -9.67 71.31
N GLY A 595 -32.25 -8.72 72.23
CA GLY A 595 -31.20 -7.76 72.62
C GLY A 595 -31.73 -6.37 72.98
N PRO A 596 -30.84 -5.37 73.11
CA PRO A 596 -29.38 -5.48 72.97
C PRO A 596 -28.76 -6.26 74.15
N LEU A 597 -27.78 -7.11 73.85
CA LEU A 597 -26.93 -7.78 74.83
C LEU A 597 -25.57 -7.08 74.87
N GLU A 598 -25.09 -6.78 76.08
CA GLU A 598 -23.76 -6.21 76.27
C GLU A 598 -22.70 -7.32 76.09
N THR A 599 -22.07 -7.36 74.92
CA THR A 599 -21.19 -8.47 74.53
C THR A 599 -19.72 -8.05 74.56
N ALA A 600 -18.92 -8.80 75.32
CA ALA A 600 -17.46 -8.65 75.31
C ALA A 600 -16.87 -9.39 74.10
N LEU A 601 -16.27 -8.65 73.16
CA LEU A 601 -15.55 -9.24 72.04
C LEU A 601 -14.08 -9.45 72.41
N ARG A 602 -13.54 -10.64 72.15
CA ARG A 602 -12.15 -11.01 72.44
C ARG A 602 -11.17 -9.99 71.88
N GLY A 603 -10.38 -9.31 72.72
CA GLY A 603 -9.36 -8.36 72.25
C GLY A 603 -9.87 -6.94 71.96
N ARG A 604 -11.08 -6.60 72.41
CA ARG A 604 -11.60 -5.22 72.46
C ARG A 604 -11.81 -4.83 73.93
N ALA A 605 -11.44 -3.61 74.30
CA ALA A 605 -11.58 -3.12 75.68
C ALA A 605 -13.00 -2.64 76.02
N SER A 606 -13.79 -2.27 75.02
CA SER A 606 -15.17 -1.79 75.15
C SER A 606 -16.17 -2.89 74.78
N HIS A 607 -17.24 -3.01 75.55
CA HIS A 607 -18.40 -3.82 75.17
C HIS A 607 -19.07 -3.25 73.91
N ILE A 608 -19.72 -4.12 73.14
CA ILE A 608 -20.58 -3.73 72.03
C ILE A 608 -21.97 -4.30 72.27
N ASP A 609 -22.98 -3.46 72.07
CA ASP A 609 -24.36 -3.90 72.08
C ASP A 609 -24.63 -4.74 70.84
N THR A 610 -25.07 -5.97 71.04
CA THR A 610 -25.36 -6.92 69.96
C THR A 610 -26.81 -7.35 69.98
N TRP A 611 -27.39 -7.48 68.80
CA TRP A 611 -28.71 -8.05 68.58
C TRP A 611 -28.59 -9.42 67.93
N LEU A 612 -29.38 -10.36 68.42
CA LEU A 612 -29.48 -11.71 67.87
C LEU A 612 -30.76 -11.80 67.05
N TRP A 613 -30.64 -12.24 65.80
CA TRP A 613 -31.79 -12.41 64.92
C TRP A 613 -32.19 -13.88 64.85
N ARG A 614 -33.49 -14.16 65.00
CA ARG A 614 -34.10 -15.47 64.79
C ARG A 614 -35.16 -15.40 63.70
N SER A 615 -35.15 -16.38 62.80
CA SER A 615 -36.22 -16.55 61.82
C SER A 615 -37.57 -16.83 62.51
N ARG A 616 -38.68 -16.33 61.94
CA ARG A 616 -40.04 -16.65 62.43
C ARG A 616 -40.47 -18.09 62.17
N THR A 617 -39.74 -18.83 61.33
CA THR A 617 -40.07 -20.18 60.87
C THR A 617 -39.39 -21.31 61.65
N LEU A 618 -39.20 -21.15 62.97
CA LEU A 618 -38.73 -22.23 63.86
C LEU A 618 -39.82 -22.73 64.80
#